data_AF-A0A402DRK2-F1
#
_entry.id   AF-A0A402DRK2-F1
#
_cell.length_a   1.000
_cell.length_b   1.000
_cell.length_c   1.000
_cell.angle_alpha   90.00
_cell.angle_beta   90.00
_cell.angle_gamma   90.00
#
_symmetry.space_group_name_H-M   'P 1'
#
loop_
_entity.id
_entity.type
_entity.pdbx_description
1 polymer ?
#
loop_
_entity_poly.entity_id
_entity_poly.type
_entity_poly.pdbx_seq_one_letter_code
_entity_poly.pdbx_strand_id
1 'polypeptide(L)'
;MLVLVLGTLLTVRLVTTTRAWERTAADWEDLARTHGTQLAQAQTDLEAAHAELADTQTQLATAQQRITELADEKARLGDTTASQQQLADYQARVSQAAGQVATALANCIDGQERLIGYLRESDRYDAADLERFATDVDRVCGAATDANASLQRELDR
;
A
#
# COMPACT_ATOMS: atom_id res chain seq x y z
N MET A 1 -64.36 6.58 19.89
CA MET A 1 -63.64 6.32 18.62
C MET A 1 -62.40 7.18 18.44
N LEU A 2 -62.45 8.51 18.62
CA LEU A 2 -61.32 9.42 18.37
C LEU A 2 -60.02 9.06 19.14
N VAL A 3 -60.14 8.69 20.43
CA VAL A 3 -59.00 8.30 21.27
C VAL A 3 -58.33 7.01 20.78
N LEU A 4 -59.10 6.03 20.30
CA LEU A 4 -58.57 4.79 19.74
C LEU A 4 -57.81 5.05 18.44
N VAL A 5 -58.37 5.90 17.56
CA VAL A 5 -57.74 6.29 16.30
C VAL A 5 -56.41 7.00 16.54
N LEU A 6 -56.38 7.98 17.46
CA LEU A 6 -55.15 8.68 17.86
C LEU A 6 -54.12 7.73 18.48
N GLY A 7 -54.55 6.80 19.33
CA GLY A 7 -53.69 5.77 19.92
C GLY A 7 -53.01 4.91 18.85
N THR A 8 -53.79 4.35 17.92
CA THR A 8 -53.24 3.54 16.81
C THR A 8 -52.28 4.34 15.92
N LEU A 9 -52.57 5.61 15.65
CA LEU A 9 -51.75 6.45 14.78
C LEU A 9 -50.40 6.76 15.44
N LEU A 10 -50.38 7.02 16.75
CA LEU A 10 -49.16 7.17 17.53
C LEU A 10 -48.33 5.88 17.56
N THR A 11 -48.97 4.72 17.76
CA THR A 11 -48.27 3.43 17.77
C THR A 11 -47.64 3.12 16.41
N VAL A 12 -48.36 3.34 15.31
CA VAL A 12 -47.80 3.16 13.96
C VAL A 12 -46.61 4.08 13.74
N ARG A 13 -46.74 5.37 14.11
CA ARG A 13 -45.66 6.35 13.94
C ARG A 13 -44.42 5.95 14.73
N LEU A 14 -44.58 5.56 16.00
CA LEU A 14 -43.50 5.04 16.84
C LEU A 14 -42.82 3.82 16.22
N VAL A 15 -43.58 2.81 15.80
CA VAL A 15 -43.02 1.59 15.19
C VAL A 15 -42.26 1.92 13.89
N THR A 16 -42.80 2.79 13.04
CA THR A 16 -42.11 3.18 11.79
C THR A 16 -40.82 3.93 12.07
N THR A 17 -40.80 4.83 13.05
CA THR A 17 -39.59 5.54 13.45
C THR A 17 -38.58 4.60 14.08
N THR A 18 -38.99 3.72 14.98
CA THR A 18 -38.09 2.74 15.62
C THR A 18 -37.44 1.84 14.58
N ARG A 19 -38.21 1.31 13.61
CA ARG A 19 -37.65 0.51 12.50
C ARG A 19 -36.76 1.32 11.56
N ALA A 20 -36.99 2.62 11.42
CA ALA A 20 -36.08 3.48 10.65
C ALA A 20 -34.76 3.67 11.40
N TRP A 21 -34.82 3.94 12.71
CA TRP A 21 -33.65 4.03 13.57
C TRP A 21 -32.86 2.73 13.65
N GLU A 22 -33.53 1.58 13.77
CA GLU A 22 -32.89 0.26 13.77
C GLU A 22 -32.13 0.00 12.45
N ARG A 23 -32.73 0.36 11.31
CA ARG A 23 -32.07 0.22 10.01
C ARG A 23 -30.85 1.13 9.90
N THR A 24 -31.01 2.41 10.22
CA THR A 24 -29.90 3.36 10.19
C THR A 24 -28.79 2.95 11.15
N ALA A 25 -29.12 2.45 12.35
CA ALA A 25 -28.13 1.94 13.29
C ALA A 25 -27.38 0.72 12.72
N ALA A 26 -28.08 -0.21 12.08
CA ALA A 26 -27.47 -1.36 11.41
C ALA A 26 -26.56 -0.93 10.25
N ASP A 27 -27.00 0.04 9.44
CA ASP A 27 -26.21 0.59 8.32
C ASP A 27 -24.92 1.26 8.84
N TRP A 28 -25.00 2.05 9.92
CA TRP A 28 -23.83 2.65 10.57
C TRP A 28 -22.88 1.60 11.14
N GLU A 29 -23.42 0.55 11.75
CA GLU A 29 -22.61 -0.52 12.33
C GLU A 29 -21.89 -1.32 11.24
N ASP A 30 -22.55 -1.58 10.11
CA ASP A 30 -21.95 -2.25 8.96
C ASP A 30 -20.84 -1.39 8.31
N LEU A 31 -21.09 -0.10 8.15
CA LEU A 31 -20.11 0.85 7.65
C LEU A 31 -18.88 0.94 8.58
N ALA A 32 -19.12 1.07 9.88
CA ALA A 32 -18.05 1.12 10.88
C ALA A 32 -17.21 -0.17 10.89
N ARG A 33 -17.86 -1.35 10.77
CA ARG A 33 -17.14 -2.63 10.66
C ARG A 33 -16.32 -2.68 9.38
N THR A 34 -16.89 -2.30 8.25
CA THR A 34 -16.22 -2.31 6.94
C THR A 34 -14.98 -1.42 6.94
N HIS A 35 -15.11 -0.17 7.39
CA HIS A 35 -13.96 0.74 7.49
C HIS A 35 -12.94 0.29 8.54
N GLY A 36 -13.39 -0.31 9.64
CA GLY A 36 -12.49 -0.92 10.63
C GLY A 36 -11.62 -2.02 10.01
N THR A 37 -12.23 -2.91 9.21
CA THR A 37 -11.50 -3.95 8.48
C THR A 37 -10.55 -3.37 7.44
N GLN A 38 -11.00 -2.39 6.65
CA GLN A 38 -10.16 -1.72 5.65
C GLN A 38 -8.96 -1.02 6.30
N LEU A 39 -9.16 -0.36 7.44
CA LEU A 39 -8.11 0.33 8.18
C LEU A 39 -7.06 -0.66 8.72
N ALA A 40 -7.51 -1.79 9.26
CA ALA A 40 -6.61 -2.84 9.73
C ALA A 40 -5.80 -3.45 8.57
N GLN A 41 -6.44 -3.66 7.42
CA GLN A 41 -5.79 -4.15 6.22
C GLN A 41 -4.74 -3.15 5.71
N ALA A 42 -5.10 -1.87 5.55
CA ALA A 42 -4.17 -0.84 5.10
C ALA A 42 -2.97 -0.65 6.05
N GLN A 43 -3.16 -0.84 7.37
CA GLN A 43 -2.03 -0.85 8.31
C GLN A 43 -1.10 -2.04 8.08
N THR A 44 -1.66 -3.22 7.83
CA THR A 44 -0.89 -4.44 7.53
C THR A 44 -0.11 -4.29 6.23
N ASP A 45 -0.75 -3.75 5.19
CA ASP A 45 -0.14 -3.53 3.87
C ASP A 45 0.97 -2.47 3.95
N LEU A 46 0.83 -1.46 4.84
CA LEU A 46 1.85 -0.43 5.05
C LEU A 46 3.07 -1.04 5.73
N GLU A 47 2.86 -1.85 6.77
CA GLU A 47 3.94 -2.60 7.44
C GLU A 47 4.66 -3.53 6.46
N ALA A 48 3.93 -4.23 5.59
CA ALA A 48 4.50 -5.08 4.55
C ALA A 48 5.35 -4.28 3.54
N ALA A 49 4.86 -3.14 3.06
CA ALA A 49 5.61 -2.27 2.15
C ALA A 49 6.89 -1.72 2.79
N HIS A 50 6.85 -1.39 4.09
CA HIS A 50 8.06 -1.01 4.83
C HIS A 50 9.07 -2.16 4.94
N ALA A 51 8.60 -3.38 5.21
CA ALA A 51 9.47 -4.56 5.26
C ALA A 51 10.11 -4.85 3.90
N GLU A 52 9.34 -4.77 2.82
CA GLU A 52 9.84 -4.94 1.45
C GLU A 52 10.88 -3.88 1.08
N LEU A 53 10.68 -2.62 1.49
CA LEU A 53 11.67 -1.56 1.31
C LEU A 53 12.97 -1.86 2.06
N ALA A 54 12.90 -2.33 3.31
CA ALA A 54 14.08 -2.66 4.10
C ALA A 54 14.86 -3.85 3.51
N ASP A 55 14.15 -4.85 3.00
CA ASP A 55 14.77 -6.01 2.33
C ASP A 55 15.48 -5.57 1.02
N THR A 56 14.79 -4.80 0.19
CA THR A 56 15.36 -4.21 -1.05
C THR A 56 16.65 -3.42 -0.76
N GLN A 57 16.66 -2.61 0.30
CA GLN A 57 17.84 -1.86 0.72
C GLN A 57 19.00 -2.78 1.13
N THR A 58 18.70 -3.87 1.83
CA THR A 58 19.70 -4.87 2.24
C THR A 58 20.29 -5.61 1.04
N GLN A 59 19.45 -6.00 0.09
CA GLN A 59 19.88 -6.65 -1.14
C GLN A 59 20.75 -5.72 -1.98
N LEU A 60 20.37 -4.44 -2.10
CA LEU A 60 21.17 -3.43 -2.79
C LEU A 60 22.56 -3.26 -2.15
N ALA A 61 22.63 -3.18 -0.83
CA ALA A 61 23.91 -3.07 -0.12
C ALA A 61 24.81 -4.29 -0.39
N THR A 62 24.23 -5.49 -0.39
CA THR A 62 24.94 -6.74 -0.69
C THR A 62 25.45 -6.76 -2.14
N ALA A 63 24.63 -6.31 -3.10
CA ALA A 63 25.02 -6.20 -4.49
C ALA A 63 26.17 -5.22 -4.70
N GLN A 64 26.11 -4.06 -4.03
CA GLN A 64 27.17 -3.04 -4.06
C GLN A 64 28.49 -3.57 -3.48
N GLN A 65 28.43 -4.33 -2.38
CA GLN A 65 29.62 -4.97 -1.80
C GLN A 65 30.23 -5.96 -2.81
N ARG A 66 29.42 -6.79 -3.45
CA ARG A 66 29.91 -7.77 -4.42
C ARG A 66 30.52 -7.12 -5.67
N ILE A 67 29.94 -6.02 -6.14
CA ILE A 67 30.52 -5.21 -7.22
C ILE A 67 31.91 -4.68 -6.81
N THR A 68 32.05 -4.21 -5.57
CA THR A 68 33.33 -3.73 -5.03
C THR A 68 34.37 -4.86 -4.94
N GLU A 69 33.98 -6.03 -4.43
CA GLU A 69 34.86 -7.20 -4.35
C GLU A 69 35.34 -7.66 -5.73
N LEU A 70 34.45 -7.68 -6.72
CA LEU A 70 34.79 -8.00 -8.12
C LEU A 70 35.75 -6.96 -8.72
N ALA A 71 35.55 -5.67 -8.44
CA ALA A 71 36.48 -4.62 -8.87
C ALA A 71 37.89 -4.85 -8.30
N ASP A 72 37.99 -5.16 -7.01
CA ASP A 72 39.25 -5.42 -6.32
C ASP A 72 39.94 -6.70 -6.81
N GLU A 73 39.19 -7.75 -7.10
CA GLU A 73 39.71 -8.97 -7.73
C GLU A 73 40.28 -8.68 -9.12
N LYS A 74 39.55 -7.93 -9.97
CA LYS A 74 40.00 -7.62 -11.32
C LYS A 74 41.21 -6.69 -11.36
N ALA A 75 41.29 -5.71 -10.45
CA ALA A 75 42.47 -4.86 -10.30
C ALA A 75 43.72 -5.67 -9.95
N ARG A 76 43.59 -6.71 -9.11
CA ARG A 76 44.70 -7.63 -8.77
C ARG A 76 45.12 -8.52 -9.94
N LEU A 77 44.18 -8.92 -10.79
CA LEU A 77 44.43 -9.79 -11.95
C LEU A 77 44.94 -9.05 -13.19
N GLY A 78 44.95 -7.70 -13.18
CA GLY A 78 45.43 -6.87 -14.29
C GLY A 78 44.57 -6.94 -15.56
N ASP A 79 43.32 -7.38 -15.43
CA ASP A 79 42.44 -7.74 -16.54
C ASP A 79 41.77 -6.49 -17.18
N THR A 80 41.70 -6.48 -18.51
CA THR A 80 41.53 -5.27 -19.35
C THR A 80 40.09 -4.70 -19.44
N THR A 81 39.97 -3.50 -20.03
CA THR A 81 38.83 -2.57 -20.14
C THR A 81 37.43 -3.17 -20.37
N ALA A 82 37.30 -4.27 -21.11
CA ALA A 82 35.99 -4.88 -21.39
C ALA A 82 35.28 -5.40 -20.13
N SER A 83 36.04 -5.97 -19.18
CA SER A 83 35.51 -6.45 -17.90
C SER A 83 35.13 -5.29 -16.97
N GLN A 84 35.89 -4.19 -17.00
CA GLN A 84 35.57 -2.95 -16.27
C GLN A 84 34.26 -2.34 -16.79
N GLN A 85 34.04 -2.39 -18.10
CA GLN A 85 32.83 -1.87 -18.71
C GLN A 85 31.59 -2.71 -18.35
N GLN A 86 31.71 -4.05 -18.34
CA GLN A 86 30.63 -4.92 -17.84
C GLN A 86 30.27 -4.65 -16.38
N LEU A 87 31.25 -4.41 -15.51
CA LEU A 87 31.01 -4.09 -14.11
C LEU A 87 30.30 -2.75 -13.94
N ALA A 88 30.76 -1.71 -14.66
CA ALA A 88 30.13 -0.39 -14.66
C ALA A 88 28.69 -0.46 -15.20
N ASP A 89 28.45 -1.22 -16.27
CA ASP A 89 27.11 -1.42 -16.84
C ASP A 89 26.19 -2.16 -15.86
N TYR A 90 26.71 -3.18 -15.14
CA TYR A 90 25.95 -3.88 -14.12
C TYR A 90 25.60 -2.96 -12.95
N GLN A 91 26.57 -2.20 -12.43
CA GLN A 91 26.35 -1.22 -11.37
C GLN A 91 25.32 -0.16 -11.78
N ALA A 92 25.37 0.33 -13.02
CA ALA A 92 24.42 1.29 -13.56
C ALA A 92 23.00 0.71 -13.61
N ARG A 93 22.83 -0.53 -14.08
CA ARG A 93 21.52 -1.21 -14.10
C ARG A 93 20.97 -1.44 -12.70
N VAL A 94 21.78 -1.94 -11.77
CA VAL A 94 21.37 -2.18 -10.38
C VAL A 94 20.96 -0.87 -9.71
N SER A 95 21.74 0.20 -9.90
CA SER A 95 21.46 1.51 -9.30
C SER A 95 20.20 2.15 -9.88
N GLN A 96 19.97 2.02 -11.19
CA GLN A 96 18.76 2.49 -11.86
C GLN A 96 17.52 1.72 -11.37
N ALA A 97 17.59 0.39 -11.34
CA ALA A 97 16.49 -0.46 -10.86
C ALA A 97 16.17 -0.16 -9.40
N ALA A 98 17.17 -0.07 -8.53
CA ALA A 98 16.98 0.26 -7.12
C ALA A 98 16.37 1.64 -6.91
N GLY A 99 16.76 2.64 -7.71
CA GLY A 99 16.14 3.98 -7.67
C GLY A 99 14.66 3.96 -8.06
N GLN A 100 14.29 3.14 -9.05
CA GLN A 100 12.89 2.94 -9.44
C GLN A 100 12.07 2.27 -8.34
N VAL A 101 12.61 1.21 -7.73
CA VAL A 101 11.96 0.51 -6.61
C VAL A 101 11.78 1.43 -5.41
N ALA A 102 12.84 2.15 -5.00
CA ALA A 102 12.76 3.09 -3.88
C ALA A 102 11.71 4.19 -4.11
N THR A 103 11.64 4.74 -5.33
CA THR A 103 10.64 5.75 -5.69
C THR A 103 9.23 5.16 -5.67
N ALA A 104 9.03 3.96 -6.23
CA ALA A 104 7.72 3.33 -6.28
C ALA A 104 7.23 2.92 -4.87
N LEU A 105 8.10 2.37 -4.03
CA LEU A 105 7.78 2.03 -2.64
C LEU A 105 7.50 3.29 -1.81
N ALA A 106 8.24 4.38 -2.00
CA ALA A 106 7.95 5.65 -1.33
C ALA A 106 6.56 6.18 -1.70
N ASN A 107 6.18 6.10 -2.98
CA ASN A 107 4.85 6.51 -3.44
C ASN A 107 3.75 5.58 -2.89
N CYS A 108 4.01 4.28 -2.80
CA CYS A 108 3.10 3.31 -2.18
C CYS A 108 2.88 3.63 -0.70
N ILE A 109 3.96 3.83 0.07
CA ILE A 109 3.90 4.19 1.50
C ILE A 109 3.12 5.50 1.71
N ASP A 110 3.43 6.56 0.96
CA ASP A 110 2.68 7.84 1.05
C ASP A 110 1.20 7.66 0.69
N GLY A 111 0.88 6.83 -0.32
CA GLY A 111 -0.49 6.48 -0.67
C GLY A 111 -1.23 5.75 0.46
N GLN A 112 -0.59 4.76 1.07
CA GLN A 112 -1.15 3.98 2.17
C GLN A 112 -1.32 4.80 3.45
N GLU A 113 -0.36 5.67 3.79
CA GLU A 113 -0.49 6.61 4.91
C GLU A 113 -1.68 7.56 4.73
N ARG A 114 -1.88 8.07 3.51
CA ARG A 114 -3.05 8.91 3.18
C ARG A 114 -4.35 8.12 3.28
N LEU A 115 -4.39 6.88 2.79
CA LEU A 115 -5.56 6.02 2.87
C LEU A 115 -5.95 5.75 4.33
N ILE A 116 -4.96 5.43 5.18
CA ILE A 116 -5.14 5.27 6.62
C ILE A 116 -5.71 6.55 7.25
N GLY A 117 -5.20 7.72 6.83
CA GLY A 117 -5.72 9.02 7.26
C GLY A 117 -7.20 9.19 6.91
N TYR A 118 -7.59 8.89 5.67
CA TYR A 118 -8.98 8.99 5.22
C TYR A 118 -9.90 7.98 5.90
N LEU A 119 -9.45 6.74 6.13
CA LEU A 119 -10.23 5.73 6.83
C LEU A 119 -10.46 6.10 8.31
N ARG A 120 -9.50 6.77 8.96
CA ARG A 120 -9.64 7.31 10.33
C ARG A 120 -10.64 8.47 10.41
N GLU A 121 -10.75 9.27 9.36
CA GLU A 121 -11.68 10.40 9.25
C GLU A 121 -12.82 10.11 8.25
N SER A 122 -13.25 8.84 8.16
CA SER A 122 -14.18 8.36 7.13
C SER A 122 -15.55 9.05 7.18
N ASP A 123 -15.94 9.64 8.32
CA ASP A 123 -17.15 10.44 8.48
C ASP A 123 -17.17 11.73 7.64
N ARG A 124 -16.02 12.14 7.09
CA ARG A 124 -15.86 13.35 6.28
C ARG A 124 -15.82 13.10 4.77
N TYR A 125 -15.79 11.84 4.33
CA TYR A 125 -15.59 11.46 2.93
C TYR A 125 -16.71 10.56 2.42
N ASP A 126 -16.97 10.60 1.10
CA ASP A 126 -17.91 9.70 0.46
C ASP A 126 -17.29 8.30 0.29
N ALA A 127 -18.07 7.25 0.53
CA ALA A 127 -17.60 5.87 0.44
C ALA A 127 -17.05 5.52 -0.97
N ALA A 128 -17.64 6.05 -2.04
CA ALA A 128 -17.20 5.81 -3.41
C ALA A 128 -15.92 6.58 -3.77
N ASP A 129 -15.62 7.68 -3.08
CA ASP A 129 -14.32 8.36 -3.20
C ASP A 129 -13.22 7.56 -2.49
N LEU A 130 -13.52 7.03 -1.30
CA LEU A 130 -12.59 6.19 -0.53
C LEU A 130 -12.21 4.90 -1.29
N GLU A 131 -13.19 4.23 -1.90
CA GLU A 131 -12.95 2.99 -2.66
C GLU A 131 -12.09 3.24 -3.92
N ARG A 132 -12.35 4.35 -4.63
CA ARG A 132 -11.53 4.77 -5.78
C ARG A 132 -10.09 5.05 -5.35
N PHE A 133 -9.92 5.80 -4.26
CA PHE A 133 -8.60 6.11 -3.74
C PHE A 133 -7.85 4.84 -3.30
N ALA A 134 -8.51 3.91 -2.61
CA ALA A 134 -7.92 2.62 -2.24
C ALA A 134 -7.44 1.86 -3.49
N THR A 135 -8.27 1.82 -4.55
CA THR A 135 -7.89 1.18 -5.82
C THR A 135 -6.67 1.85 -6.48
N ASP A 136 -6.56 3.17 -6.39
CA ASP A 136 -5.41 3.90 -6.92
C ASP A 136 -4.13 3.61 -6.12
N VAL A 137 -4.23 3.53 -4.80
CA VAL A 137 -3.13 3.12 -3.91
C VAL A 137 -2.68 1.69 -4.23
N ASP A 138 -3.62 0.74 -4.36
CA ASP A 138 -3.33 -0.65 -4.72
C ASP A 138 -2.58 -0.74 -6.06
N ARG A 139 -2.98 0.07 -7.05
CA ARG A 139 -2.32 0.10 -8.35
C ARG A 139 -0.87 0.60 -8.25
N VAL A 140 -0.64 1.66 -7.47
CA VAL A 140 0.71 2.21 -7.27
C VAL A 140 1.58 1.23 -6.49
N CYS A 141 1.04 0.60 -5.44
CA CYS A 141 1.72 -0.41 -4.65
C CYS A 141 2.04 -1.67 -5.46
N GLY A 142 1.10 -2.16 -6.28
CA GLY A 142 1.35 -3.28 -7.19
C GLY A 142 2.48 -2.99 -8.18
N ALA A 143 2.53 -1.78 -8.74
CA ALA A 143 3.64 -1.35 -9.59
C ALA A 143 4.98 -1.30 -8.84
N ALA A 144 4.98 -0.99 -7.54
CA ALA A 144 6.17 -1.00 -6.70
C ALA A 144 6.68 -2.43 -6.47
N THR A 145 5.80 -3.37 -6.15
CA THR A 145 6.14 -4.80 -6.01
C THR A 145 6.66 -5.39 -7.33
N ASP A 146 6.05 -5.03 -8.46
CA ASP A 146 6.51 -5.46 -9.79
C ASP A 146 7.93 -4.92 -10.10
N ALA A 147 8.19 -3.66 -9.76
CA ALA A 147 9.52 -3.07 -9.88
C ALA A 147 10.54 -3.80 -9.01
N ASN A 148 10.17 -4.15 -7.76
CA ASN A 148 11.04 -4.89 -6.85
C ASN A 148 11.35 -6.29 -7.38
N ALA A 149 10.34 -7.02 -7.87
CA ALA A 149 10.53 -8.31 -8.52
C ALA A 149 11.47 -8.21 -9.73
N SER A 150 11.45 -7.08 -10.45
CA SER A 150 12.42 -6.84 -11.53
C SER A 150 13.84 -6.60 -11.04
N LEU A 151 14.03 -5.89 -9.93
CA LEU A 151 15.34 -5.74 -9.32
C LEU A 151 15.89 -7.08 -8.86
N GLN A 152 15.09 -7.90 -8.16
CA GLN A 152 15.50 -9.22 -7.69
C GLN A 152 16.00 -10.10 -8.84
N ARG A 153 15.32 -10.09 -9.99
CA ARG A 153 15.77 -10.82 -11.20
C ARG A 153 17.11 -10.33 -11.75
N GLU A 154 17.43 -9.04 -11.60
CA GLU A 154 18.75 -8.51 -11.99
C GLU A 154 19.84 -8.87 -10.97
N LEU A 155 19.50 -9.02 -9.69
CA LEU A 155 20.42 -9.43 -8.63
C LEU A 155 20.73 -10.94 -8.66
N ASP A 156 19.77 -11.76 -9.10
CA ASP A 156 19.91 -13.22 -9.20
C ASP A 156 20.66 -13.70 -10.45
N ARG A 157 21.01 -12.79 -11.38
CA ARG A 157 21.74 -13.09 -12.61
C ARG A 157 23.25 -13.14 -12.41
#